data_AF-A0A1E1WQH0-F1
#
_entry.id   AF-A0A1E1WQH0-F1
#
_cell.length_a   1.000
_cell.length_b   1.000
_cell.length_c   1.000
_cell.angle_alpha   90.00
_cell.angle_beta   90.00
_cell.angle_gamma   90.00
#
_symmetry.space_group_name_H-M   'P 1'
#
loop_
_entity.id
_entity.type
_entity.pdbx_description
1 polymer ?
#
loop_
_entity_poly.entity_id
_entity_poly.type
_entity_poly.pdbx_seq_one_letter_code
_entity_poly.pdbx_strand_id
1 'polypeptide(L)'
;LHWIPAYIGDGIATLIGKKPMLRKAYTKIDKFSIVISYFALREWNFSNRNVQKLFSELCDADKHIFDFDISGLNWSDYFYSYVRGVRVYLLKDPVDTIPDGKKKHYRLKTMHYILSAILILIVLKLVWSLFALIFRF
;
A
#
# COMPACT_ATOMS: atom_id res chain seq x y z
N LEU A 1 -7.77 -15.77 -7.76
CA LEU A 1 -6.36 -16.09 -8.14
C LEU A 1 -5.35 -15.86 -6.99
N HIS A 2 -5.59 -14.90 -6.08
CA HIS A 2 -4.65 -14.49 -5.02
C HIS A 2 -4.44 -15.47 -3.85
N TRP A 3 -5.25 -16.54 -3.76
CA TRP A 3 -5.19 -17.49 -2.64
C TRP A 3 -4.11 -18.56 -2.80
N ILE A 4 -3.75 -18.92 -4.04
CA ILE A 4 -2.76 -19.98 -4.33
C ILE A 4 -1.41 -19.65 -3.69
N PRO A 5 -0.83 -18.43 -3.87
CA PRO A 5 0.40 -18.06 -3.19
C PRO A 5 0.29 -18.07 -1.66
N ALA A 6 -0.88 -17.75 -1.11
CA ALA A 6 -1.12 -17.74 0.34
C ALA A 6 -1.05 -19.16 0.92
N TYR A 7 -1.68 -20.14 0.26
CA TYR A 7 -1.63 -21.54 0.67
C TYR A 7 -0.24 -22.15 0.52
N ILE A 8 0.48 -21.86 -0.57
CA ILE A 8 1.86 -22.30 -0.76
C ILE A 8 2.75 -21.73 0.35
N GLY A 9 2.67 -20.42 0.59
CA GLY A 9 3.49 -19.75 1.61
C GLY A 9 3.17 -20.23 3.04
N ASP A 10 1.90 -20.43 3.38
CA ASP A 10 1.50 -20.98 4.68
C ASP A 10 1.91 -22.46 4.84
N GLY A 11 1.89 -23.24 3.75
CA GLY A 11 2.42 -24.60 3.72
C GLY A 11 3.92 -24.64 4.01
N ILE A 12 4.71 -23.83 3.30
CA ILE A 12 6.16 -23.68 3.54
C ILE A 12 6.44 -23.21 4.97
N ALA A 13 5.69 -22.22 5.46
CA ALA A 13 5.82 -21.75 6.83
C ALA A 13 5.62 -22.89 7.83
N THR A 14 4.57 -23.69 7.65
CA THR A 14 4.27 -24.85 8.50
C THR A 14 5.39 -25.90 8.46
N LEU A 15 5.92 -26.20 7.27
CA LEU A 15 7.04 -27.15 7.10
C LEU A 15 8.34 -26.70 7.80
N ILE A 16 8.59 -25.39 7.87
CA ILE A 16 9.78 -24.81 8.53
C ILE A 16 9.47 -24.45 10.01
N GLY A 17 8.36 -24.94 10.56
CA GLY A 17 7.96 -24.69 11.97
C GLY A 17 7.58 -23.24 12.27
N LYS A 18 7.28 -22.45 11.24
CA LYS A 18 6.79 -21.07 11.36
C LYS A 18 5.26 -21.04 11.33
N LYS A 19 4.69 -20.05 12.01
CA LYS A 19 3.24 -19.86 12.08
C LYS A 19 2.68 -19.41 10.71
N PRO A 20 1.75 -20.15 10.09
CA PRO A 20 1.06 -19.70 8.88
C PRO A 20 0.17 -18.49 9.18
N MET A 21 0.18 -17.49 8.30
CA MET A 21 -0.52 -16.22 8.53
C MET A 21 -1.08 -15.58 7.25
N LEU A 22 -0.63 -15.99 6.05
CA LEU A 22 -0.99 -15.36 4.79
C LEU A 22 -2.48 -15.50 4.51
N ARG A 23 -3.06 -16.69 4.72
CA ARG A 23 -4.51 -16.91 4.52
C ARG A 23 -5.35 -15.97 5.39
N LYS A 24 -4.96 -15.80 6.67
CA LYS A 24 -5.66 -14.90 7.60
C LYS A 24 -5.52 -13.44 7.17
N ALA A 25 -4.34 -13.04 6.71
CA ALA A 25 -4.09 -11.69 6.20
C ALA A 25 -4.96 -11.40 4.96
N TYR A 26 -4.95 -12.29 3.96
CA TYR A 26 -5.77 -12.13 2.76
C TYR A 26 -7.27 -12.06 3.07
N THR A 27 -7.76 -12.88 4.01
CA THR A 27 -9.17 -12.81 4.44
C THR A 27 -9.53 -11.44 5.02
N LYS A 28 -8.64 -10.82 5.79
CA LYS A 28 -8.87 -9.47 6.34
C LYS A 28 -8.83 -8.40 5.25
N ILE A 29 -7.88 -8.51 4.33
CA ILE A 29 -7.73 -7.59 3.19
C ILE A 29 -8.99 -7.65 2.32
N ASP A 30 -9.47 -8.83 1.99
CA ASP A 30 -10.66 -9.04 1.17
C ASP A 30 -11.91 -8.40 1.80
N LYS A 31 -12.16 -8.70 3.08
CA LYS A 31 -13.26 -8.07 3.83
C LYS A 31 -13.16 -6.55 3.86
N PHE A 32 -11.98 -6.01 4.13
CA PHE A 32 -11.77 -4.56 4.15
C PHE A 32 -11.96 -3.94 2.76
N SER A 33 -11.48 -4.63 1.71
CA SER A 33 -11.64 -4.19 0.34
C SER A 33 -13.11 -4.11 -0.07
N ILE A 34 -13.93 -5.08 0.36
CA ILE A 34 -15.38 -5.05 0.12
C ILE A 34 -15.99 -3.83 0.80
N VAL A 35 -15.67 -3.58 2.07
CA VAL A 35 -16.21 -2.44 2.82
C VAL A 35 -15.82 -1.10 2.19
N ILE A 36 -14.55 -0.93 1.82
CA ILE A 36 -14.05 0.35 1.28
C ILE A 36 -14.48 0.57 -0.17
N SER A 37 -14.80 -0.49 -0.92
CA SER A 37 -15.15 -0.41 -2.34
C SER A 37 -16.28 0.58 -2.63
N TYR A 38 -17.28 0.68 -1.74
CA TYR A 38 -18.38 1.62 -1.87
C TYR A 38 -17.90 3.07 -1.93
N PHE A 39 -16.91 3.41 -1.10
CA PHE A 39 -16.38 4.76 -1.02
C PHE A 39 -15.30 5.01 -2.07
N ALA A 40 -14.43 4.03 -2.31
CA ALA A 40 -13.24 4.20 -3.16
C ALA A 40 -13.52 4.07 -4.67
N LEU A 41 -14.51 3.28 -5.08
CA LEU A 41 -14.77 2.99 -6.50
C LEU A 41 -15.89 3.84 -7.12
N ARG A 42 -16.48 4.75 -6.34
CA ARG A 42 -17.52 5.66 -6.81
C ARG A 42 -16.94 7.05 -7.01
N GLU A 43 -17.47 7.75 -8.00
CA GLU A 43 -17.19 9.17 -8.17
C GLU A 43 -18.04 9.98 -7.20
N TRP A 44 -17.38 10.88 -6.49
CA TRP A 44 -18.02 11.79 -5.55
C TRP A 44 -17.72 13.22 -5.99
N ASN A 45 -18.78 13.95 -6.35
CA ASN A 45 -18.66 15.37 -6.63
C ASN A 45 -18.88 16.15 -5.33
N PHE A 46 -17.79 16.56 -4.70
CA PHE A 46 -17.83 17.43 -3.54
C PHE A 46 -17.66 18.88 -4.00
N SER A 47 -18.63 19.74 -3.68
CA SER A 47 -18.54 21.17 -3.94
C SER A 47 -18.35 21.94 -2.64
N ASN A 48 -17.33 22.80 -2.60
CA ASN A 48 -17.06 23.71 -1.49
C ASN A 48 -17.32 25.18 -1.85
N ARG A 49 -18.16 25.44 -2.86
CA ARG A 49 -18.44 26.80 -3.37
C ARG A 49 -18.85 27.79 -2.29
N ASN A 50 -19.68 27.37 -1.33
CA ASN A 50 -20.11 28.23 -0.23
C ASN A 50 -18.96 28.59 0.72
N VAL A 51 -18.03 27.67 0.96
CA VAL A 51 -16.85 27.93 1.81
C VAL A 51 -15.91 28.91 1.13
N GLN A 52 -15.67 28.73 -0.17
CA GLN A 52 -14.85 29.66 -0.96
C GLN A 52 -15.47 31.06 -1.02
N LYS A 53 -16.79 31.13 -1.25
CA LYS A 53 -17.52 32.40 -1.26
C LYS A 53 -17.41 33.10 0.11
N LEU A 54 -17.66 32.37 1.19
CA LEU A 54 -17.52 32.90 2.55
C LEU A 54 -16.10 33.45 2.78
N PHE A 55 -15.07 32.70 2.42
CA PHE A 55 -13.69 33.16 2.58
C PHE A 55 -13.41 34.43 1.76
N SER A 56 -13.96 34.54 0.54
CA SER A 56 -13.78 35.73 -0.30
C SER A 56 -14.43 36.99 0.26
N GLU A 57 -15.53 36.84 1.00
CA GLU A 57 -16.30 37.94 1.59
C GLU A 57 -15.73 38.42 2.94
N LEU A 58 -14.83 37.64 3.57
CA LEU A 58 -14.16 38.04 4.81
C LEU A 58 -13.22 39.22 4.60
N CYS A 59 -13.16 40.10 5.60
CA CYS A 59 -12.14 41.14 5.65
C CYS A 59 -10.76 40.53 5.98
N ASP A 60 -9.68 41.27 5.67
CA ASP A 60 -8.32 40.76 5.86
C ASP A 60 -7.99 40.46 7.33
N ALA A 61 -8.59 41.21 8.26
CA ALA A 61 -8.45 40.95 9.69
C ALA A 61 -9.04 39.58 10.07
N ASP A 62 -10.24 39.26 9.60
CA ASP A 62 -10.91 37.99 9.89
C ASP A 62 -10.21 36.81 9.21
N LYS A 63 -9.72 36.99 7.97
CA LYS A 63 -8.91 35.96 7.28
C LYS A 63 -7.65 35.62 8.05
N HIS A 64 -7.00 36.61 8.66
CA HIS A 64 -5.80 36.38 9.46
C HIS A 64 -6.12 35.70 10.80
N ILE A 65 -7.24 36.03 11.43
CA ILE A 65 -7.66 35.40 12.71
C ILE A 65 -8.14 33.96 12.48
N PHE A 66 -8.86 33.73 11.38
CA PHE A 66 -9.48 32.45 11.05
C PHE A 66 -9.05 31.99 9.65
N ASP A 67 -7.79 31.61 9.51
CA ASP A 67 -7.30 31.05 8.26
C ASP A 67 -7.78 29.60 8.08
N PHE A 68 -8.75 29.41 7.18
CA PHE A 68 -9.22 28.11 6.73
C PHE A 68 -9.02 27.90 5.23
N ASP A 69 -8.16 28.72 4.61
CA ASP A 69 -7.76 28.52 3.21
C ASP A 69 -6.68 27.44 3.11
N ILE A 70 -7.09 26.28 2.62
CA ILE A 70 -6.19 25.15 2.38
C ILE A 70 -5.29 25.35 1.15
N SER A 71 -5.50 26.40 0.35
CA SER A 71 -4.70 26.66 -0.85
C SER A 71 -3.23 26.97 -0.53
N GLY A 72 -2.97 27.62 0.62
CA GLY A 72 -1.63 27.95 1.10
C GLY A 72 -0.94 26.81 1.85
N LEU A 73 -1.60 25.67 2.07
CA LEU A 73 -1.06 24.57 2.86
C LEU A 73 0.11 23.87 2.13
N ASN A 74 1.27 23.78 2.77
CA ASN A 74 2.34 22.91 2.29
C ASN A 74 1.97 21.43 2.54
N TRP A 75 1.45 20.78 1.51
CA TRP A 75 1.06 19.37 1.55
C TRP A 75 2.22 18.43 1.92
N SER A 76 3.45 18.76 1.55
CA SER A 76 4.62 17.92 1.89
C SER A 76 4.87 17.91 3.40
N ASP A 77 4.84 19.09 4.03
CA ASP A 77 5.05 19.22 5.48
C ASP A 77 3.88 18.66 6.27
N TYR A 78 2.66 18.87 5.77
CA TYR A 78 1.45 18.29 6.31
C TYR A 78 1.54 16.76 6.35
N PHE A 79 1.80 16.11 5.21
CA PHE A 79 1.87 14.66 5.14
C PHE A 79 3.07 14.09 5.90
N TYR A 80 4.20 14.79 5.92
CA TYR A 80 5.36 14.39 6.71
C TYR A 80 5.02 14.28 8.20
N SER A 81 4.34 15.28 8.75
CA SER A 81 3.91 15.31 10.15
C SER A 81 2.77 14.32 10.41
N TYR A 82 1.78 14.29 9.52
CA TYR A 82 0.62 13.41 9.61
C TYR A 82 1.02 11.93 9.65
N VAL A 83 1.84 11.46 8.70
CA VAL A 83 2.26 10.04 8.62
C VAL A 83 3.04 9.63 9.87
N ARG A 84 3.89 10.52 10.40
CA ARG A 84 4.60 10.29 11.67
C ARG A 84 3.65 10.22 12.86
N GLY A 85 2.67 11.11 12.91
CA GLY A 85 1.63 11.11 13.94
C GLY A 85 0.82 9.81 13.92
N VAL A 86 0.38 9.37 12.75
CA VAL A 86 -0.31 8.07 12.56
C VAL A 86 0.56 6.93 13.08
N ARG A 87 1.84 6.87 12.72
CA ARG A 87 2.77 5.84 13.16
C ARG A 87 2.85 5.76 14.70
N VAL A 88 3.14 6.89 15.34
CA VAL A 88 3.41 6.92 16.79
C VAL A 88 2.12 6.78 17.60
N TYR A 89 1.06 7.50 17.24
CA TYR A 89 -0.14 7.61 18.08
C TYR A 89 -1.24 6.61 17.72
N LEU A 90 -1.48 6.34 16.44
CA LEU A 90 -2.51 5.39 16.01
C LEU A 90 -1.99 3.96 15.97
N LEU A 91 -0.83 3.76 15.35
CA LEU A 91 -0.24 2.42 15.19
C LEU A 91 0.62 1.99 16.39
N LYS A 92 0.90 2.91 17.32
CA LYS A 92 1.74 2.67 18.51
C LYS A 92 3.12 2.10 18.14
N ASP A 93 3.69 2.57 17.03
CA ASP A 93 5.00 2.14 16.52
C ASP A 93 6.04 3.27 16.72
N PRO A 94 7.01 3.12 17.66
CA PRO A 94 8.01 4.14 17.93
C PRO A 94 8.86 4.52 16.71
N VAL A 95 9.54 5.66 16.79
CA VAL A 95 10.44 6.12 15.71
C VAL A 95 11.70 5.24 15.61
N ASP A 96 12.13 4.66 16.73
CA ASP A 96 13.34 3.85 16.83
C ASP A 96 13.27 2.54 16.04
N THR A 97 12.07 2.08 15.66
CA THR A 97 11.87 0.86 14.85
C THR A 97 12.06 1.10 13.35
N ILE A 98 12.22 2.35 12.90
CA ILE A 98 12.38 2.70 11.48
C ILE A 98 13.60 2.02 10.84
N PRO A 99 14.81 2.00 11.45
CA PRO A 99 15.98 1.33 10.88
C PRO A 99 15.74 -0.16 10.64
N ASP A 100 15.11 -0.85 11.61
CA ASP A 100 14.76 -2.27 11.48
C ASP A 100 13.73 -2.52 10.38
N GLY A 101 12.74 -1.63 10.28
CA GLY A 101 11.77 -1.62 9.19
C GLY A 101 12.45 -1.50 7.81
N LYS A 102 13.42 -0.58 7.66
CA LYS A 102 14.21 -0.42 6.43
C LYS A 102 15.03 -1.67 6.10
N LYS A 103 15.71 -2.26 7.10
CA LYS A 103 16.49 -3.49 6.93
C LYS A 103 15.62 -4.65 6.47
N LYS A 104 14.46 -4.84 7.12
CA LYS A 104 13.47 -5.86 6.74
C LYS A 104 12.93 -5.63 5.33
N HIS A 105 12.60 -4.39 4.99
CA HIS A 105 12.12 -4.03 3.65
C HIS A 105 13.16 -4.37 2.58
N TYR A 106 14.42 -4.00 2.79
CA TYR A 106 15.50 -4.32 1.86
C TYR A 106 15.65 -5.83 1.66
N ARG A 107 15.66 -6.61 2.74
CA ARG A 107 15.74 -8.08 2.65
C ARG A 107 14.57 -8.69 1.86
N LEU A 108 13.34 -8.23 2.13
CA LEU A 108 12.16 -8.72 1.41
C LEU A 108 12.19 -8.30 -0.07
N LYS A 109 12.66 -7.09 -0.37
CA LYS A 109 12.82 -6.58 -1.74
C LYS A 109 13.84 -7.41 -2.51
N THR A 110 14.99 -7.71 -1.91
CA THR A 110 16.01 -8.59 -2.53
C THR A 110 15.44 -9.99 -2.79
N MET A 111 14.76 -10.58 -1.80
CA MET A 111 14.13 -11.90 -1.96
C MET A 111 13.08 -11.90 -3.08
N HIS A 112 12.29 -10.83 -3.20
CA HIS A 112 11.31 -10.67 -4.27
C HIS A 112 11.98 -10.64 -5.64
N TYR A 113 13.03 -9.85 -5.85
CA TYR A 113 13.71 -9.81 -7.15
C TYR A 113 14.39 -11.13 -7.51
N ILE A 114 15.01 -11.82 -6.56
CA ILE A 114 15.59 -13.15 -6.79
C ILE A 114 14.51 -14.14 -7.22
N LEU A 115 13.38 -14.18 -6.49
CA LEU A 115 12.26 -15.06 -6.83
C LEU A 115 11.69 -14.73 -8.22
N SER A 116 11.46 -13.45 -8.51
CA SER A 116 10.96 -13.00 -9.81
C SER A 116 11.93 -13.37 -10.94
N ALA A 117 13.24 -13.23 -10.75
CA ALA A 117 14.23 -13.65 -11.73
C ALA A 117 14.20 -15.16 -11.98
N ILE A 118 14.11 -15.98 -10.92
CA ILE A 118 13.99 -17.44 -11.04
C ILE A 118 12.72 -17.82 -11.81
N LEU A 119 11.59 -17.21 -11.47
CA LEU A 119 10.31 -17.47 -12.17
C LEU A 119 10.40 -17.10 -13.65
N ILE A 120 11.01 -15.97 -13.98
CA ILE A 120 11.22 -15.56 -15.38
C ILE A 120 12.09 -16.59 -16.11
N LEU A 121 13.19 -17.05 -15.51
CA LEU A 121 14.05 -18.07 -16.12
C LEU A 121 13.32 -19.40 -16.35
N ILE A 122 12.47 -19.83 -15.42
CA ILE A 122 11.64 -21.03 -15.57
C ILE A 122 10.67 -20.86 -16.74
N VAL A 123 9.98 -19.72 -16.83
CA VAL A 123 9.06 -19.43 -17.93
C VAL A 123 9.80 -19.43 -19.27
N LEU A 124 10.96 -18.78 -19.36
CA LEU A 124 11.79 -18.76 -20.58
C LEU A 124 12.23 -20.18 -21.00
N LYS A 125 12.65 -21.02 -20.04
CA LYS A 125 13.00 -22.43 -20.29
C LYS A 125 11.82 -23.23 -20.82
N LEU A 126 10.63 -23.06 -20.24
CA LEU A 126 9.42 -23.75 -20.67
C LEU A 126 9.02 -23.33 -22.10
N VAL A 127 9.04 -22.02 -22.38
CA VAL A 127 8.77 -21.49 -23.72
C VAL A 127 9.77 -22.03 -24.74
N TRP A 128 11.06 -22.03 -24.42
CA TRP A 128 12.09 -22.61 -25.28
C TRP A 128 11.87 -24.10 -25.53
N SER A 129 11.53 -24.88 -24.48
CA SER A 129 11.26 -26.30 -24.61
C SER A 129 10.05 -26.59 -25.50
N LEU A 130 8.99 -25.79 -25.40
CA LEU A 130 7.80 -25.91 -26.25
C LEU A 130 8.13 -25.53 -27.70
N PHE A 131 8.87 -24.44 -27.90
CA PHE A 131 9.35 -24.03 -29.23
C PHE A 131 10.20 -25.14 -29.87
N ALA A 132 11.18 -25.67 -29.13
CA ALA A 132 12.03 -26.75 -29.60
C ALA A 132 11.26 -28.05 -29.87
N LEU A 133 10.14 -28.32 -29.18
CA LEU A 133 9.26 -29.46 -29.43
C LEU A 133 8.46 -29.28 -30.73
N ILE A 134 7.92 -28.08 -30.95
CA ILE A 134 7.09 -27.75 -32.13
C ILE A 134 7.93 -27.78 -33.41
N PHE A 135 9.15 -27.24 -33.39
CA PHE A 135 10.07 -27.22 -34.53
C PHE A 135 10.91 -28.50 -34.69
N ARG A 136 10.71 -29.50 -33.83
CA ARG A 136 11.32 -30.85 -33.98
C ARG A 136 10.46 -31.81 -34.82
N PHE A 137 9.26 -31.39 -35.21
CA PHE A 137 8.39 -32.04 -36.19
C PHE A 137 8.59 -31.38 -37.56
#